data_AF-A0A972LVI3-F1
#
_entry.id   AF-A0A972LVI3-F1
#
_cell.length_a   1.000
_cell.length_b   1.000
_cell.length_c   1.000
_cell.angle_alpha   90.00
_cell.angle_beta   90.00
_cell.angle_gamma   90.00
#
_symmetry.space_group_name_H-M   'P 1'
#
loop_
_entity.id
_entity.type
_entity.pdbx_description
1 polymer ?
#
loop_
_entity_poly.entity_id
_entity_poly.type
_entity_poly.pdbx_seq_one_letter_code
_entity_poly.pdbx_strand_id
1 'polypeptide(L)'
;MSLTFLANLLRPTRRLVLVAAIWVGLTAATRAGPYAPAAGQIGSMAIDKDDAAIAAWATGWENYAVGSHVDVEWQTPNKALGAAQGTSFDVVSLGRGGEITLTFDRPIRDGAGYDFAVFENGFGDQFLELAYVEVSSNGTDFFRFANDSLTAAAVSTYGTVDTTNVEGLAGKYRQGFGTPFDLAELSGVLSFLDVRQVTHVRILDIVGDGTFFDTSGDILFDPFPTNGSGGFDLDAVGVFNVAAENADFNGDNLVDNGDLAIWEQRFGIMDNAPFQPGDADGDSDVDGRDFLAWQRQLDQGGLSLPPNTVPEPNPLVLLCVSLLAMLPMRHFPGDKG
;
A
#
# COMPACT_ATOMS: atom_id res chain seq x y z
N MET A 1 -9.06 -108.84 5.57
CA MET A 1 -8.25 -109.46 4.51
C MET A 1 -7.33 -108.39 3.92
N SER A 2 -6.05 -108.49 4.27
CA SER A 2 -4.79 -108.11 3.58
C SER A 2 -4.70 -107.10 2.40
N LEU A 3 -3.70 -106.21 2.58
CA LEU A 3 -2.52 -105.92 1.72
C LEU A 3 -2.48 -104.77 0.64
N THR A 4 -1.60 -103.78 0.93
CA THR A 4 -0.48 -103.18 0.13
C THR A 4 -0.67 -102.36 -1.18
N PHE A 5 -0.10 -101.13 -1.14
CA PHE A 5 0.83 -100.43 -2.08
C PHE A 5 0.46 -100.24 -3.59
N LEU A 6 0.55 -99.01 -4.13
CA LEU A 6 1.73 -98.34 -4.73
C LEU A 6 1.32 -96.97 -5.37
N ALA A 7 2.32 -96.14 -5.69
CA ALA A 7 2.25 -94.68 -5.92
C ALA A 7 2.14 -94.20 -7.40
N ASN A 8 1.99 -92.86 -7.55
CA ASN A 8 2.24 -91.98 -8.72
C ASN A 8 1.16 -91.99 -9.84
N LEU A 9 0.75 -90.89 -10.49
CA LEU A 9 1.35 -89.58 -10.76
C LEU A 9 0.25 -88.60 -11.28
N LEU A 10 0.51 -87.28 -11.21
CA LEU A 10 -0.02 -86.16 -12.04
C LEU A 10 -1.08 -85.20 -11.42
N ARG A 11 -0.69 -83.93 -11.47
CA ARG A 11 -1.31 -82.71 -10.91
C ARG A 11 -2.60 -82.30 -11.68
N PRO A 12 -3.45 -81.42 -11.11
CA PRO A 12 -3.21 -79.99 -11.35
C PRO A 12 -3.35 -79.16 -10.07
N THR A 13 -2.33 -78.34 -9.82
CA THR A 13 -2.36 -77.24 -8.85
C THR A 13 -3.46 -76.25 -9.24
N ARG A 14 -4.48 -76.11 -8.38
CA ARG A 14 -5.42 -74.98 -8.44
C ARG A 14 -4.62 -73.69 -8.27
N ARG A 15 -4.36 -72.98 -9.36
CA ARG A 15 -3.90 -71.60 -9.30
C ARG A 15 -5.05 -70.76 -8.75
N LEU A 16 -4.95 -70.35 -7.50
CA LEU A 16 -5.72 -69.22 -6.98
C LEU A 16 -5.27 -68.00 -7.79
N VAL A 17 -6.12 -67.52 -8.69
CA VAL A 17 -5.97 -66.19 -9.29
C VAL A 17 -6.49 -65.22 -8.25
N LEU A 18 -5.57 -64.65 -7.47
CA LEU A 18 -5.87 -63.51 -6.60
C LEU A 18 -6.05 -62.30 -7.52
N VAL A 19 -7.31 -61.92 -7.79
CA VAL A 19 -7.60 -60.64 -8.46
C VAL A 19 -7.39 -59.55 -7.40
N ALA A 20 -6.18 -58.99 -7.36
CA ALA A 20 -5.93 -57.76 -6.64
C ALA A 20 -6.63 -56.63 -7.43
N ALA A 21 -7.79 -56.20 -6.95
CA ALA A 21 -8.41 -54.96 -7.42
C ALA A 21 -7.52 -53.80 -6.95
N ILE A 22 -6.65 -53.33 -7.85
CA ILE A 22 -5.92 -52.08 -7.66
C ILE A 22 -6.97 -50.97 -7.83
N TRP A 23 -7.49 -50.48 -6.72
CA TRP A 23 -8.14 -49.18 -6.67
C TRP A 23 -7.04 -48.13 -6.89
N VAL A 24 -6.81 -47.77 -8.15
CA VAL A 24 -6.18 -46.48 -8.46
C VAL A 24 -7.23 -45.44 -8.08
N GLY A 25 -7.15 -44.94 -6.85
CA GLY A 25 -7.85 -43.73 -6.49
C GLY A 25 -7.33 -42.64 -7.41
N LEU A 26 -8.14 -42.25 -8.40
CA LEU A 26 -7.93 -41.00 -9.10
C LEU A 26 -8.22 -39.92 -8.06
N THR A 27 -7.22 -39.50 -7.28
CA THR A 27 -7.30 -38.21 -6.62
C THR A 27 -7.36 -37.21 -7.76
N ALA A 28 -8.53 -36.64 -8.01
CA ALA A 28 -8.61 -35.40 -8.74
C ALA A 28 -7.68 -34.44 -7.98
N ALA A 29 -6.49 -34.19 -8.54
CA ALA A 29 -5.69 -33.08 -8.08
C ALA A 29 -6.59 -31.86 -8.28
N THR A 30 -7.08 -31.29 -7.19
CA THR A 30 -7.62 -29.94 -7.21
C THR A 30 -6.50 -29.11 -7.79
N ARG A 31 -6.66 -28.68 -9.06
CA ARG A 31 -5.70 -27.77 -9.66
C ARG A 31 -5.81 -26.49 -8.85
N ALA A 32 -4.77 -26.19 -8.07
CA ALA A 32 -4.54 -24.83 -7.62
C ALA A 32 -4.67 -23.91 -8.85
N GLY A 33 -5.31 -22.77 -8.65
CA GLY A 33 -5.41 -21.76 -9.69
C GLY A 33 -4.03 -21.19 -10.04
N PRO A 34 -3.96 -20.34 -11.07
CA PRO A 34 -2.68 -19.84 -11.59
C PRO A 34 -2.05 -18.75 -10.71
N TYR A 35 -2.75 -18.26 -9.69
CA TYR A 35 -2.35 -17.08 -8.93
C TYR A 35 -1.60 -17.40 -7.64
N ALA A 36 -1.00 -16.37 -7.05
CA ALA A 36 -0.18 -16.50 -5.86
C ALA A 36 -0.95 -17.15 -4.69
N PRO A 37 -0.36 -18.16 -4.00
CA PRO A 37 -0.99 -18.82 -2.88
C PRO A 37 -1.01 -17.96 -1.60
N ALA A 38 -1.68 -18.48 -0.58
CA ALA A 38 -1.83 -17.85 0.72
C ALA A 38 -0.50 -17.50 1.42
N ALA A 39 -0.58 -16.54 2.34
CA ALA A 39 0.57 -16.00 3.07
C ALA A 39 1.41 -17.10 3.75
N GLY A 40 2.73 -17.03 3.55
CA GLY A 40 3.69 -17.99 4.10
C GLY A 40 3.88 -19.26 3.26
N GLN A 41 3.17 -19.41 2.14
CA GLN A 41 3.43 -20.47 1.17
C GLN A 41 4.48 -20.04 0.13
N ILE A 42 5.18 -21.00 -0.46
CA ILE A 42 6.17 -20.73 -1.51
C ILE A 42 5.46 -20.11 -2.72
N GLY A 43 5.95 -18.96 -3.17
CA GLY A 43 5.36 -18.20 -4.28
C GLY A 43 4.24 -17.25 -3.88
N SER A 44 3.92 -17.14 -2.58
CA SER A 44 3.00 -16.11 -2.09
C SER A 44 3.59 -14.71 -2.31
N MET A 45 2.71 -13.75 -2.58
CA MET A 45 3.03 -12.33 -2.76
C MET A 45 2.47 -11.48 -1.61
N ALA A 46 1.98 -12.13 -0.55
CA ALA A 46 1.45 -11.47 0.63
C ALA A 46 2.51 -10.58 1.30
N ILE A 47 2.14 -9.34 1.62
CA ILE A 47 3.01 -8.38 2.30
C ILE A 47 2.73 -8.43 3.79
N ASP A 48 3.75 -8.70 4.62
CA ASP A 48 3.59 -8.63 6.07
C ASP A 48 3.34 -7.17 6.50
N LYS A 49 2.41 -6.93 7.42
CA LYS A 49 2.13 -5.58 7.93
C LYS A 49 3.34 -4.87 8.54
N ASP A 50 4.35 -5.63 9.00
CA ASP A 50 5.59 -5.13 9.57
C ASP A 50 6.75 -5.14 8.54
N ASP A 51 6.45 -5.31 7.24
CA ASP A 51 7.45 -5.25 6.18
C ASP A 51 8.15 -3.88 6.18
N ALA A 52 9.48 -3.91 6.30
CA ALA A 52 10.32 -2.72 6.38
C ALA A 52 10.32 -1.87 5.10
N ALA A 53 9.81 -2.41 3.98
CA ALA A 53 9.60 -1.67 2.75
C ALA A 53 8.41 -0.71 2.82
N ILE A 54 7.48 -0.87 3.77
CA ILE A 54 6.37 0.06 3.98
C ILE A 54 6.94 1.40 4.47
N ALA A 55 6.89 2.40 3.60
CA ALA A 55 7.45 3.72 3.83
C ALA A 55 6.43 4.71 4.42
N ALA A 56 5.14 4.52 4.12
CA ALA A 56 4.06 5.37 4.60
C ALA A 56 2.75 4.58 4.71
N TRP A 57 1.74 5.22 5.29
CA TRP A 57 0.40 4.69 5.45
C TRP A 57 -0.60 5.77 5.06
N ALA A 58 -1.85 5.38 4.76
CA ALA A 58 -2.93 6.35 4.60
C ALA A 58 -3.07 7.23 5.85
N THR A 59 -3.26 8.53 5.64
CA THR A 59 -3.32 9.55 6.69
C THR A 59 -4.68 10.24 6.78
N GLY A 60 -5.49 10.13 5.72
CA GLY A 60 -6.85 10.63 5.67
C GLY A 60 -7.78 9.70 4.91
N TRP A 61 -9.06 10.09 4.89
CA TRP A 61 -10.09 9.40 4.14
C TRP A 61 -11.16 10.39 3.68
N GLU A 62 -11.86 10.02 2.62
CA GLU A 62 -12.99 10.72 2.04
C GLU A 62 -14.06 9.73 1.57
N ASN A 63 -15.28 10.24 1.34
CA ASN A 63 -16.34 9.52 0.65
C ASN A 63 -16.64 8.11 1.22
N TYR A 64 -16.59 7.95 2.55
CA TYR A 64 -17.03 6.72 3.19
C TYR A 64 -18.55 6.57 3.03
N ALA A 65 -18.96 5.62 2.20
CA ALA A 65 -20.36 5.27 1.97
C ALA A 65 -20.62 3.87 2.50
N VAL A 66 -21.32 3.81 3.62
CA VAL A 66 -21.61 2.56 4.31
C VAL A 66 -22.62 1.73 3.52
N GLY A 67 -22.25 0.49 3.22
CA GLY A 67 -23.12 -0.53 2.66
C GLY A 67 -24.14 -1.07 3.66
N SER A 68 -24.80 -2.17 3.30
CA SER A 68 -25.80 -2.80 4.18
C SER A 68 -25.21 -3.82 5.15
N HIS A 69 -25.96 -4.19 6.20
CA HIS A 69 -25.62 -5.26 7.15
C HIS A 69 -24.34 -5.06 7.97
N VAL A 70 -23.96 -3.80 8.18
CA VAL A 70 -22.87 -3.41 9.06
C VAL A 70 -23.39 -2.66 10.29
N ASP A 71 -23.03 -3.14 11.48
CA ASP A 71 -23.40 -2.52 12.75
C ASP A 71 -22.58 -1.24 12.99
N VAL A 72 -23.16 -0.27 13.71
CA VAL A 72 -22.57 1.07 13.89
C VAL A 72 -21.17 1.05 14.53
N GLU A 73 -20.85 0.03 15.32
CA GLU A 73 -19.53 -0.09 15.97
C GLU A 73 -18.37 -0.35 14.99
N TRP A 74 -18.68 -0.85 13.79
CA TRP A 74 -17.72 -1.12 12.72
C TRP A 74 -17.55 0.04 11.74
N GLN A 75 -18.33 1.11 11.90
CA GLN A 75 -18.40 2.24 10.96
C GLN A 75 -17.49 3.40 11.38
N THR A 76 -16.22 3.09 11.71
CA THR A 76 -15.22 4.10 12.13
C THR A 76 -14.07 4.18 11.14
N PRO A 77 -14.16 5.03 10.09
CA PRO A 77 -13.14 5.16 9.05
C PRO A 77 -11.73 5.43 9.54
N ASN A 78 -11.59 6.16 10.64
CA ASN A 78 -10.29 6.48 11.23
C ASN A 78 -9.48 5.24 11.64
N LYS A 79 -10.11 4.06 11.75
CA LYS A 79 -9.40 2.81 12.01
C LYS A 79 -8.59 2.32 10.80
N ALA A 80 -8.89 2.76 9.59
CA ALA A 80 -8.12 2.44 8.39
C ALA A 80 -6.87 3.32 8.19
N LEU A 81 -6.59 4.25 9.12
CA LEU A 81 -5.49 5.20 9.02
C LEU A 81 -4.29 4.71 9.84
N GLY A 82 -3.09 5.00 9.33
CA GLY A 82 -1.85 4.57 9.95
C GLY A 82 -1.56 3.09 9.73
N ALA A 83 -0.72 2.52 10.60
CA ALA A 83 -0.23 1.16 10.42
C ALA A 83 -1.32 0.11 10.66
N ALA A 84 -1.36 -0.88 9.77
CA ALA A 84 -2.22 -2.06 9.92
C ALA A 84 -1.98 -2.71 11.29
N GLN A 85 -3.06 -3.00 12.00
CA GLN A 85 -3.00 -3.62 13.32
C GLN A 85 -2.86 -5.14 13.21
N GLY A 86 -3.40 -5.75 12.15
CA GLY A 86 -3.47 -7.20 11.99
C GLY A 86 -4.41 -7.85 13.00
N THR A 87 -5.47 -7.14 13.39
CA THR A 87 -6.47 -7.61 14.36
C THR A 87 -7.86 -7.62 13.77
N SER A 88 -8.75 -8.42 14.34
CA SER A 88 -10.13 -8.57 13.84
C SER A 88 -11.06 -7.42 14.22
N PHE A 89 -10.62 -6.46 15.06
CA PHE A 89 -11.52 -5.45 15.64
C PHE A 89 -11.13 -4.01 15.32
N ASP A 90 -9.87 -3.77 14.96
CA ASP A 90 -9.38 -2.43 14.63
C ASP A 90 -9.43 -2.21 13.11
N VAL A 91 -10.65 -2.25 12.59
CA VAL A 91 -10.98 -2.08 11.18
C VAL A 91 -12.16 -1.15 10.99
N VAL A 92 -12.31 -0.60 9.79
CA VAL A 92 -13.57 -0.07 9.29
C VAL A 92 -14.20 -1.08 8.34
N SER A 93 -15.44 -1.47 8.62
CA SER A 93 -16.20 -2.35 7.73
C SER A 93 -16.93 -1.51 6.69
N LEU A 94 -16.87 -1.93 5.42
CA LEU A 94 -17.54 -1.21 4.34
C LEU A 94 -19.04 -1.51 4.31
N GLY A 95 -19.51 -2.63 4.85
CA GLY A 95 -20.87 -3.09 4.59
C GLY A 95 -20.97 -3.69 3.19
N ARG A 96 -22.01 -4.50 2.97
CA ARG A 96 -22.27 -5.07 1.63
C ARG A 96 -22.54 -3.96 0.62
N GLY A 97 -21.66 -3.82 -0.35
CA GLY A 97 -21.66 -2.85 -1.44
C GLY A 97 -21.21 -1.44 -1.03
N GLY A 98 -20.53 -1.28 0.11
CA GLY A 98 -20.00 0.00 0.54
C GLY A 98 -18.63 0.34 -0.06
N GLU A 99 -18.19 1.57 0.20
CA GLU A 99 -16.92 2.09 -0.32
C GLU A 99 -16.28 3.09 0.63
N ILE A 100 -14.96 3.25 0.50
CA ILE A 100 -14.17 4.30 1.15
C ILE A 100 -13.03 4.73 0.23
N THR A 101 -12.67 6.01 0.26
CA THR A 101 -11.47 6.53 -0.41
C THR A 101 -10.44 6.95 0.64
N LEU A 102 -9.21 6.45 0.54
CA LEU A 102 -8.10 6.72 1.45
C LEU A 102 -7.20 7.76 0.79
N THR A 103 -6.69 8.70 1.59
CA THR A 103 -5.81 9.78 1.16
C THR A 103 -4.47 9.72 1.90
N PHE A 104 -3.46 10.35 1.31
CA PHE A 104 -2.07 10.25 1.75
C PHE A 104 -1.43 11.64 1.81
N ASP A 105 -0.65 11.87 2.87
CA ASP A 105 0.17 13.08 3.03
C ASP A 105 1.24 13.24 1.95
N ARG A 106 1.62 12.14 1.29
CA ARG A 106 2.51 12.19 0.13
C ARG A 106 1.92 11.29 -0.93
N PRO A 107 1.82 11.75 -2.17
CA PRO A 107 1.32 10.93 -3.26
C PRO A 107 2.11 9.62 -3.37
N ILE A 108 1.42 8.54 -3.73
CA ILE A 108 2.03 7.28 -4.13
C ILE A 108 2.61 7.47 -5.54
N ARG A 109 3.80 6.94 -5.78
CA ARG A 109 4.40 6.91 -7.11
C ARG A 109 4.70 5.49 -7.55
N ASP A 110 4.59 5.26 -8.84
CA ASP A 110 5.09 4.08 -9.52
C ASP A 110 6.60 3.93 -9.32
N GLY A 111 6.99 2.77 -8.82
CA GLY A 111 8.35 2.38 -8.49
C GLY A 111 8.73 1.03 -9.09
N ALA A 112 9.68 0.35 -8.47
CA ALA A 112 10.05 -0.99 -8.91
C ALA A 112 9.19 -2.03 -8.18
N GLY A 113 8.34 -2.74 -8.94
CA GLY A 113 7.40 -3.70 -8.38
C GLY A 113 6.25 -3.00 -7.67
N TYR A 114 5.69 -3.63 -6.65
CA TYR A 114 4.53 -3.11 -5.94
C TYR A 114 4.78 -1.74 -5.30
N ASP A 115 3.73 -0.92 -5.28
CA ASP A 115 3.77 0.46 -4.77
C ASP A 115 2.94 0.66 -3.50
N PHE A 116 1.91 -0.15 -3.30
CA PHE A 116 1.14 -0.17 -2.07
C PHE A 116 0.50 -1.55 -1.83
N ALA A 117 -0.01 -1.76 -0.63
CA ALA A 117 -0.80 -2.94 -0.27
C ALA A 117 -2.03 -2.56 0.56
N VAL A 118 -3.12 -3.28 0.34
CA VAL A 118 -4.39 -3.13 1.09
C VAL A 118 -4.51 -4.27 2.10
N PHE A 119 -4.73 -3.91 3.36
CA PHE A 119 -4.82 -4.83 4.50
C PHE A 119 -6.27 -4.98 4.94
N GLU A 120 -6.67 -6.22 5.14
CA GLU A 120 -8.01 -6.66 5.50
C GLU A 120 -7.91 -7.57 6.75
N ASN A 121 -9.01 -7.89 7.43
CA ASN A 121 -8.99 -8.69 8.67
C ASN A 121 -9.26 -10.20 8.49
N GLY A 122 -9.07 -10.74 7.29
CA GLY A 122 -9.50 -12.08 6.90
C GLY A 122 -9.08 -13.18 7.86
N PHE A 123 -10.03 -14.03 8.24
CA PHE A 123 -9.83 -15.10 9.20
C PHE A 123 -9.17 -16.33 8.57
N GLY A 124 -7.84 -16.41 8.66
CA GLY A 124 -7.08 -17.52 8.09
C GLY A 124 -7.06 -17.48 6.55
N ASP A 125 -6.46 -18.49 5.94
CA ASP A 125 -6.03 -18.42 4.52
C ASP A 125 -7.14 -18.57 3.48
N GLN A 126 -8.39 -18.73 3.92
CA GLN A 126 -9.49 -19.12 3.04
C GLN A 126 -10.78 -18.36 3.29
N PHE A 127 -10.89 -17.61 4.38
CA PHE A 127 -12.00 -16.67 4.58
C PHE A 127 -11.53 -15.32 4.05
N LEU A 128 -11.92 -15.01 2.81
CA LEU A 128 -11.45 -13.86 2.05
C LEU A 128 -12.66 -13.03 1.66
N GLU A 129 -12.84 -11.86 2.28
CA GLU A 129 -13.82 -10.85 1.86
C GLU A 129 -13.11 -9.92 0.89
N LEU A 130 -13.62 -9.81 -0.34
CA LEU A 130 -12.89 -9.22 -1.47
C LEU A 130 -13.38 -7.79 -1.77
N ALA A 131 -12.47 -6.97 -2.29
CA ALA A 131 -12.83 -5.63 -2.75
C ALA A 131 -12.10 -5.27 -4.04
N TYR A 132 -12.76 -4.46 -4.88
CA TYR A 132 -12.06 -3.75 -5.94
C TYR A 132 -11.15 -2.68 -5.36
N VAL A 133 -10.03 -2.47 -6.05
CA VAL A 133 -9.10 -1.38 -5.76
C VAL A 133 -9.05 -0.46 -6.96
N GLU A 134 -9.22 0.83 -6.70
CA GLU A 134 -9.10 1.90 -7.68
C GLU A 134 -8.15 2.98 -7.17
N VAL A 135 -7.48 3.68 -8.07
CA VAL A 135 -6.61 4.80 -7.73
C VAL A 135 -7.00 6.05 -8.49
N SER A 136 -6.68 7.21 -7.92
CA SER A 136 -6.87 8.50 -8.57
C SER A 136 -5.72 9.45 -8.25
N SER A 137 -5.34 10.27 -9.23
CA SER A 137 -4.46 11.41 -9.01
C SER A 137 -5.21 12.64 -8.54
N ASN A 138 -6.53 12.75 -8.74
CA ASN A 138 -7.30 14.00 -8.54
C ASN A 138 -8.54 13.85 -7.65
N GLY A 139 -8.79 12.66 -7.10
CA GLY A 139 -9.94 12.39 -6.23
C GLY A 139 -11.30 12.30 -6.96
N THR A 140 -11.33 12.41 -8.30
CA THR A 140 -12.56 12.32 -9.10
C THR A 140 -12.54 11.25 -10.16
N ASP A 141 -11.43 11.11 -10.89
CA ASP A 141 -11.24 10.12 -11.94
C ASP A 141 -10.54 8.89 -11.35
N PHE A 142 -11.29 7.80 -11.18
CA PHE A 142 -10.78 6.56 -10.59
C PHE A 142 -10.53 5.49 -11.65
N PHE A 143 -9.42 4.79 -11.47
CA PHE A 143 -8.95 3.76 -12.39
C PHE A 143 -8.75 2.46 -11.62
N ARG A 144 -9.48 1.42 -12.03
CA ARG A 144 -9.50 0.12 -11.38
C ARG A 144 -8.38 -0.79 -11.87
N PHE A 145 -7.77 -1.53 -10.96
CA PHE A 145 -6.84 -2.60 -11.30
C PHE A 145 -7.55 -3.75 -12.02
N ALA A 146 -6.86 -4.33 -13.00
CA ALA A 146 -7.33 -5.57 -13.60
C ALA A 146 -7.42 -6.65 -12.52
N ASN A 147 -8.47 -7.46 -12.58
CA ASN A 147 -8.77 -8.49 -11.58
C ASN A 147 -9.44 -9.69 -12.24
N ASP A 148 -9.27 -10.86 -11.63
CA ASP A 148 -9.78 -12.14 -12.12
C ASP A 148 -10.15 -13.05 -10.94
N SER A 149 -11.22 -13.82 -11.10
CA SER A 149 -11.62 -14.85 -10.13
C SER A 149 -12.07 -16.15 -10.79
N LEU A 150 -11.45 -17.25 -10.40
CA LEU A 150 -11.82 -18.61 -10.81
C LEU A 150 -12.69 -19.33 -9.76
N THR A 151 -13.27 -18.58 -8.81
CA THR A 151 -14.16 -19.13 -7.78
C THR A 151 -15.45 -19.65 -8.42
N ALA A 152 -15.55 -20.98 -8.54
CA ALA A 152 -16.52 -21.61 -9.43
C ALA A 152 -18.00 -21.51 -8.99
N ALA A 153 -18.28 -21.17 -7.74
CA ALA A 153 -19.64 -21.15 -7.20
C ALA A 153 -19.77 -20.19 -6.02
N ALA A 154 -21.02 -19.83 -5.70
CA ALA A 154 -21.36 -19.02 -4.55
C ALA A 154 -20.79 -19.60 -3.25
N VAL A 155 -20.29 -18.71 -2.39
CA VAL A 155 -19.61 -19.04 -1.14
C VAL A 155 -20.54 -18.69 0.01
N SER A 156 -20.86 -19.65 0.88
CA SER A 156 -21.69 -19.40 2.06
C SER A 156 -21.02 -18.42 3.04
N THR A 157 -21.76 -17.90 4.03
CA THR A 157 -21.29 -16.93 5.05
C THR A 157 -19.95 -17.23 5.69
N TYR A 158 -19.56 -18.50 5.88
CA TYR A 158 -18.24 -18.90 6.42
C TYR A 158 -17.54 -19.89 5.48
N GLY A 159 -17.86 -19.79 4.20
CA GLY A 159 -17.27 -20.60 3.15
C GLY A 159 -15.84 -20.18 2.84
N THR A 160 -15.21 -20.93 1.95
CA THR A 160 -13.79 -20.78 1.65
C THR A 160 -13.58 -20.32 0.21
N VAL A 161 -12.73 -19.32 0.02
CA VAL A 161 -12.17 -18.91 -1.26
C VAL A 161 -10.72 -19.39 -1.31
N ASP A 162 -10.29 -19.95 -2.45
CA ASP A 162 -8.90 -20.34 -2.65
C ASP A 162 -8.11 -19.16 -3.20
N THR A 163 -7.11 -18.69 -2.44
CA THR A 163 -6.19 -17.60 -2.86
C THR A 163 -5.62 -17.79 -4.27
N THR A 164 -5.37 -19.03 -4.70
CA THR A 164 -4.79 -19.31 -6.02
C THR A 164 -5.76 -19.06 -7.18
N ASN A 165 -7.05 -18.85 -6.88
CA ASN A 165 -8.09 -18.53 -7.84
C ASN A 165 -8.42 -17.04 -7.94
N VAL A 166 -7.80 -16.16 -7.14
CA VAL A 166 -8.12 -14.73 -7.11
C VAL A 166 -6.86 -13.90 -7.37
N GLU A 167 -6.96 -12.83 -8.16
CA GLU A 167 -5.89 -11.86 -8.41
C GLU A 167 -6.45 -10.46 -8.62
N GLY A 168 -5.69 -9.42 -8.27
CA GLY A 168 -6.06 -8.02 -8.50
C GLY A 168 -7.20 -7.48 -7.63
N LEU A 169 -7.59 -8.22 -6.58
CA LEU A 169 -8.60 -7.82 -5.59
C LEU A 169 -7.95 -7.73 -4.21
N ALA A 170 -8.35 -6.75 -3.40
CA ALA A 170 -7.95 -6.69 -2.00
C ALA A 170 -8.62 -7.82 -1.20
N GLY A 171 -8.09 -8.12 0.00
CA GLY A 171 -8.65 -9.15 0.88
C GLY A 171 -8.25 -10.58 0.54
N LYS A 172 -7.28 -10.75 -0.36
CA LYS A 172 -6.76 -12.08 -0.76
C LYS A 172 -6.01 -12.79 0.38
N TYR A 173 -5.55 -12.08 1.40
CA TYR A 173 -4.70 -12.65 2.44
C TYR A 173 -5.27 -12.40 3.84
N ARG A 174 -5.03 -13.37 4.74
CA ARG A 174 -5.45 -13.31 6.14
C ARG A 174 -4.93 -12.07 6.85
N GLN A 175 -5.61 -11.67 7.93
CA GLN A 175 -5.20 -10.57 8.81
C GLN A 175 -3.70 -10.54 9.10
N GLY A 176 -3.14 -9.34 9.05
CA GLY A 176 -1.70 -9.09 9.19
C GLY A 176 -0.91 -9.22 7.89
N PHE A 177 -1.56 -9.59 6.78
CA PHE A 177 -0.96 -9.58 5.45
C PHE A 177 -1.81 -8.77 4.46
N GLY A 178 -1.14 -7.90 3.71
CA GLY A 178 -1.76 -7.06 2.70
C GLY A 178 -1.66 -7.66 1.30
N THR A 179 -2.66 -7.39 0.46
CA THR A 179 -2.59 -7.68 -0.98
C THR A 179 -1.90 -6.53 -1.71
N PRO A 180 -0.78 -6.79 -2.41
CA PRO A 180 -0.01 -5.73 -3.06
C PRO A 180 -0.54 -5.34 -4.45
N PHE A 181 -0.29 -4.10 -4.86
CA PHE A 181 -0.71 -3.50 -6.13
C PHE A 181 0.46 -2.69 -6.75
N ASP A 182 0.65 -2.82 -8.06
CA ASP A 182 1.73 -2.20 -8.85
C ASP A 182 1.14 -1.17 -9.81
N LEU A 183 1.42 0.12 -9.59
CA LEU A 183 0.88 1.21 -10.40
C LEU A 183 1.35 1.16 -11.86
N ALA A 184 2.44 0.46 -12.17
CA ALA A 184 2.89 0.24 -13.54
C ALA A 184 1.82 -0.48 -14.38
N GLU A 185 0.94 -1.28 -13.76
CA GLU A 185 -0.18 -1.94 -14.43
C GLU A 185 -1.20 -0.96 -15.00
N LEU A 186 -1.29 0.24 -14.42
CA LEU A 186 -2.16 1.33 -14.86
C LEU A 186 -1.42 2.36 -15.71
N SER A 187 -0.11 2.17 -15.93
CA SER A 187 0.70 3.09 -16.75
C SER A 187 0.20 3.13 -18.19
N GLY A 188 -0.01 4.35 -18.70
CA GLY A 188 -0.49 4.55 -20.07
C GLY A 188 -1.94 4.15 -20.33
N VAL A 189 -2.70 3.75 -19.29
CA VAL A 189 -4.10 3.33 -19.45
C VAL A 189 -4.99 4.50 -19.86
N LEU A 190 -4.85 5.71 -19.28
CA LEU A 190 -5.61 6.90 -19.70
C LEU A 190 -4.87 8.22 -19.36
N SER A 191 -5.09 9.28 -20.15
CA SER A 191 -4.40 10.58 -20.05
C SER A 191 -4.63 11.37 -18.75
N PHE A 192 -5.48 10.87 -17.86
CA PHE A 192 -5.91 11.56 -16.63
C PHE A 192 -5.34 10.93 -15.35
N LEU A 193 -4.61 9.81 -15.45
CA LEU A 193 -3.89 9.20 -14.32
C LEU A 193 -2.39 9.51 -14.45
N ASP A 194 -1.83 10.23 -13.48
CA ASP A 194 -0.38 10.32 -13.30
C ASP A 194 0.03 9.31 -12.23
N VAL A 195 0.52 8.15 -12.66
CA VAL A 195 0.97 7.07 -11.77
C VAL A 195 2.14 7.47 -10.88
N ARG A 196 2.76 8.64 -11.08
CA ARG A 196 3.82 9.17 -10.21
C ARG A 196 3.27 10.04 -9.07
N GLN A 197 1.98 10.32 -9.09
CA GLN A 197 1.28 11.30 -8.25
C GLN A 197 -0.14 10.78 -7.95
N VAL A 198 -0.24 9.55 -7.44
CA VAL A 198 -1.52 8.97 -7.00
C VAL A 198 -1.82 9.44 -5.58
N THR A 199 -2.89 10.19 -5.41
CA THR A 199 -3.26 10.83 -4.14
C THR A 199 -4.37 10.09 -3.41
N HIS A 200 -5.11 9.23 -4.12
CA HIS A 200 -6.27 8.52 -3.58
C HIS A 200 -6.24 7.04 -3.94
N VAL A 201 -6.61 6.20 -2.98
CA VAL A 201 -6.91 4.77 -3.17
C VAL A 201 -8.35 4.53 -2.72
N ARG A 202 -9.23 4.10 -3.62
CA ARG A 202 -10.61 3.73 -3.30
C ARG A 202 -10.75 2.22 -3.21
N ILE A 203 -11.43 1.79 -2.16
CA ILE A 203 -11.80 0.39 -1.90
C ILE A 203 -13.31 0.27 -2.03
N LEU A 204 -13.77 -0.65 -2.89
CA LEU A 204 -15.18 -0.98 -3.10
C LEU A 204 -15.43 -2.43 -2.70
N ASP A 205 -16.32 -2.65 -1.72
CA ASP A 205 -16.76 -3.98 -1.33
C ASP A 205 -17.37 -4.75 -2.52
N ILE A 206 -17.03 -6.03 -2.61
CA ILE A 206 -17.74 -7.00 -3.45
C ILE A 206 -18.73 -7.74 -2.56
N VAL A 207 -20.02 -7.71 -2.92
CA VAL A 207 -21.08 -8.28 -2.07
C VAL A 207 -21.03 -9.81 -1.97
N GLY A 208 -20.48 -10.48 -3.00
CA GLY A 208 -20.41 -11.96 -3.05
C GLY A 208 -21.68 -12.69 -3.48
N ASP A 209 -22.78 -11.97 -3.74
CA ASP A 209 -24.07 -12.56 -4.13
C ASP A 209 -24.20 -12.86 -5.64
N GLY A 210 -23.11 -12.63 -6.38
CA GLY A 210 -23.02 -12.82 -7.82
C GLY A 210 -23.50 -11.63 -8.67
N THR A 211 -23.65 -10.44 -8.08
CA THR A 211 -23.99 -9.20 -8.81
C THR A 211 -22.77 -8.42 -9.31
N PHE A 212 -21.56 -8.81 -8.88
CA PHE A 212 -20.28 -8.19 -9.22
C PHE A 212 -19.51 -9.06 -10.22
N PHE A 213 -18.67 -8.43 -11.03
CA PHE A 213 -17.97 -9.10 -12.15
C PHE A 213 -16.50 -8.72 -12.21
N ASP A 214 -15.63 -9.66 -12.56
CA ASP A 214 -14.22 -9.36 -12.77
C ASP A 214 -13.97 -8.64 -14.10
N THR A 215 -12.69 -8.42 -14.42
CA THR A 215 -12.30 -7.70 -15.65
C THR A 215 -12.72 -8.45 -16.93
N SER A 216 -12.78 -9.78 -16.87
CA SER A 216 -13.18 -10.65 -17.98
C SER A 216 -14.71 -10.79 -18.08
N GLY A 217 -15.44 -10.34 -17.06
CA GLY A 217 -16.90 -10.44 -16.96
C GLY A 217 -17.38 -11.70 -16.26
N ASP A 218 -16.50 -12.46 -15.61
CA ASP A 218 -16.87 -13.61 -14.79
C ASP A 218 -17.40 -13.14 -13.43
N ILE A 219 -18.27 -13.94 -12.81
CA ILE A 219 -18.94 -13.56 -11.56
C ILE A 219 -17.95 -13.61 -10.40
N LEU A 220 -17.93 -12.55 -9.59
CA LEU A 220 -17.18 -12.52 -8.34
C LEU A 220 -18.02 -13.08 -7.20
N PHE A 221 -17.51 -14.15 -6.59
CA PHE A 221 -18.04 -14.74 -5.36
C PHE A 221 -17.00 -14.67 -4.25
N ASP A 222 -17.47 -14.28 -3.08
CA ASP A 222 -16.81 -14.35 -1.79
C ASP A 222 -17.87 -14.63 -0.71
N PRO A 223 -17.52 -14.79 0.58
CA PRO A 223 -18.47 -15.19 1.61
C PRO A 223 -19.74 -14.32 1.65
N PHE A 224 -20.90 -14.95 1.44
CA PHE A 224 -22.20 -14.27 1.49
C PHE A 224 -23.29 -15.20 2.03
N PRO A 225 -24.30 -14.69 2.78
CA PRO A 225 -24.45 -13.32 3.28
C PRO A 225 -23.65 -13.04 4.57
N THR A 226 -23.01 -11.87 4.67
CA THR A 226 -22.21 -11.40 5.81
C THR A 226 -23.00 -10.46 6.74
N ASN A 227 -22.83 -10.51 8.05
CA ASN A 227 -23.58 -9.66 9.00
C ASN A 227 -22.69 -9.22 10.16
N GLY A 228 -22.97 -8.06 10.76
CA GLY A 228 -22.18 -7.51 11.86
C GLY A 228 -21.12 -6.57 11.31
N SER A 229 -19.93 -7.10 10.99
CA SER A 229 -18.93 -6.45 10.14
C SER A 229 -19.10 -6.95 8.71
N GLY A 230 -20.23 -6.62 8.07
CA GLY A 230 -20.57 -7.22 6.79
C GLY A 230 -19.67 -6.72 5.65
N GLY A 231 -19.14 -7.61 4.82
CA GLY A 231 -18.37 -7.23 3.64
C GLY A 231 -16.92 -6.93 4.00
N PHE A 232 -16.25 -6.12 3.20
CA PHE A 232 -14.82 -5.86 3.36
C PHE A 232 -14.49 -5.09 4.65
N ASP A 233 -13.63 -5.67 5.47
CA ASP A 233 -13.18 -5.11 6.75
C ASP A 233 -11.74 -4.54 6.61
N LEU A 234 -11.66 -3.26 6.22
CA LEU A 234 -10.40 -2.58 5.94
C LEU A 234 -9.61 -2.26 7.22
N ASP A 235 -8.37 -2.77 7.30
CA ASP A 235 -7.40 -2.50 8.37
C ASP A 235 -6.50 -1.30 8.00
N ALA A 236 -5.90 -1.28 6.82
CA ALA A 236 -5.08 -0.14 6.37
C ALA A 236 -4.72 -0.19 4.88
N VAL A 237 -4.10 0.89 4.39
CA VAL A 237 -3.35 0.91 3.13
C VAL A 237 -1.91 1.35 3.41
N GLY A 238 -0.95 0.46 3.15
CA GLY A 238 0.49 0.71 3.32
C GLY A 238 1.15 1.01 1.98
N VAL A 239 2.05 1.99 1.94
CA VAL A 239 2.70 2.51 0.72
C VAL A 239 4.19 2.21 0.76
N PHE A 240 4.73 1.67 -0.34
CA PHE A 240 6.15 1.37 -0.50
C PHE A 240 6.90 2.51 -1.20
N ASN A 241 6.28 3.13 -2.20
CA ASN A 241 6.89 4.17 -3.01
C ASN A 241 6.12 5.49 -2.88
N VAL A 242 6.64 6.40 -2.04
CA VAL A 242 6.12 7.78 -1.95
C VAL A 242 6.81 8.68 -2.97
N ALA A 243 6.05 9.61 -3.54
CA ALA A 243 6.54 10.65 -4.44
C ALA A 243 7.56 11.51 -3.72
N ALA A 244 8.72 11.76 -4.35
CA ALA A 244 9.70 12.69 -3.82
C ALA A 244 9.08 14.09 -3.74
N GLU A 245 9.38 14.81 -2.66
CA GLU A 245 9.00 16.22 -2.58
C GLU A 245 9.67 16.98 -3.73
N ASN A 246 8.99 17.97 -4.30
CA ASN A 246 9.52 18.79 -5.39
C ASN A 246 9.28 20.28 -5.12
N ALA A 247 10.35 20.99 -4.75
CA ALA A 247 10.31 22.42 -4.50
C ALA A 247 10.66 23.29 -5.72
N ASP A 248 10.86 22.70 -6.90
CA ASP A 248 10.94 23.45 -8.17
C ASP A 248 9.51 23.75 -8.64
N PHE A 249 8.99 24.88 -8.20
CA PHE A 249 7.61 25.30 -8.44
C PHE A 249 7.45 26.05 -9.77
N ASN A 250 8.54 26.54 -10.35
CA ASN A 250 8.53 27.28 -11.60
C ASN A 250 8.91 26.40 -12.83
N GLY A 251 9.44 25.20 -12.59
CA GLY A 251 9.75 24.18 -13.58
C GLY A 251 11.07 24.40 -14.34
N ASP A 252 11.98 25.23 -13.83
CA ASP A 252 13.27 25.54 -14.47
C ASP A 252 14.40 24.58 -14.08
N ASN A 253 14.10 23.57 -13.25
CA ASN A 253 15.02 22.57 -12.68
C ASN A 253 16.02 23.14 -11.68
N LEU A 254 15.79 24.34 -11.16
CA LEU A 254 16.51 24.90 -10.02
C LEU A 254 15.53 25.05 -8.85
N VAL A 255 16.07 24.97 -7.63
CA VAL A 255 15.32 25.34 -6.43
C VAL A 255 16.01 26.56 -5.87
N ASP A 256 15.42 27.74 -6.11
CA ASP A 256 16.01 29.03 -5.76
C ASP A 256 14.96 30.06 -5.27
N ASN A 257 15.32 31.35 -5.30
CA ASN A 257 14.43 32.43 -4.86
C ASN A 257 13.19 32.61 -5.77
N GLY A 258 13.24 32.13 -7.01
CA GLY A 258 12.10 32.07 -7.92
C GLY A 258 11.00 31.17 -7.38
N ASP A 259 11.36 30.01 -6.84
CA ASP A 259 10.42 29.08 -6.21
C ASP A 259 9.90 29.60 -4.89
N LEU A 260 10.78 30.20 -4.07
CA LEU A 260 10.36 30.85 -2.83
C LEU A 260 9.28 31.91 -3.08
N ALA A 261 9.44 32.71 -4.13
CA ALA A 261 8.46 33.73 -4.49
C ALA A 261 7.11 33.13 -4.89
N ILE A 262 7.08 31.91 -5.44
CA ILE A 262 5.83 31.19 -5.75
C ILE A 262 5.18 30.69 -4.46
N TRP A 263 5.95 30.06 -3.57
CA TRP A 263 5.45 29.62 -2.26
C TRP A 263 4.88 30.79 -1.46
N GLU A 264 5.60 31.92 -1.35
CA GLU A 264 5.15 33.11 -0.62
C GLU A 264 3.83 33.69 -1.15
N GLN A 265 3.61 33.62 -2.47
CA GLN A 265 2.38 34.09 -3.10
C GLN A 265 1.18 33.17 -2.83
N ARG A 266 1.43 31.91 -2.46
CA ARG A 266 0.44 30.86 -2.35
C ARG A 266 0.27 30.31 -0.94
N PHE A 267 1.09 30.76 0.01
CA PHE A 267 0.99 30.35 1.41
C PHE A 267 -0.45 30.47 1.95
N GLY A 268 -0.95 29.37 2.49
CA GLY A 268 -2.29 29.25 3.05
C GLY A 268 -3.39 28.89 2.03
N ILE A 269 -3.05 28.58 0.79
CA ILE A 269 -4.00 27.99 -0.16
C ILE A 269 -4.22 26.52 0.22
N MET A 270 -5.48 26.11 0.23
CA MET A 270 -5.95 24.74 0.30
C MET A 270 -6.89 24.56 -0.89
N ASP A 271 -6.47 23.79 -1.88
CA ASP A 271 -7.23 23.51 -3.08
C ASP A 271 -6.97 22.04 -3.40
N ASN A 272 -8.01 21.21 -3.48
CA ASN A 272 -7.87 19.77 -3.77
C ASN A 272 -7.37 19.51 -5.21
N ALA A 273 -6.63 20.45 -5.79
CA ALA A 273 -5.99 20.35 -7.07
C ALA A 273 -4.69 19.54 -6.92
N PRO A 274 -4.49 18.50 -7.73
CA PRO A 274 -3.38 17.55 -7.58
C PRO A 274 -2.01 18.09 -8.05
N PHE A 275 -1.94 19.38 -8.36
CA PHE A 275 -0.70 20.03 -8.78
C PHE A 275 -0.80 21.52 -8.46
N GLN A 276 -0.31 21.89 -7.29
CA GLN A 276 -0.24 23.28 -6.88
C GLN A 276 1.21 23.75 -6.88
N PRO A 277 1.56 24.77 -7.67
CA PRO A 277 2.83 25.46 -7.45
C PRO A 277 2.88 25.93 -6.00
N GLY A 278 3.95 25.64 -5.27
CA GLY A 278 4.06 25.91 -3.84
C GLY A 278 3.79 24.71 -2.94
N ASP A 279 3.11 23.66 -3.41
CA ASP A 279 2.87 22.40 -2.69
C ASP A 279 3.97 21.40 -3.07
N ALA A 280 5.03 21.35 -2.26
CA ALA A 280 6.20 20.54 -2.54
C ALA A 280 6.02 19.10 -2.09
N ASP A 281 5.25 18.81 -1.05
CA ASP A 281 5.07 17.43 -0.57
C ASP A 281 3.82 16.72 -1.14
N GLY A 282 2.97 17.47 -1.85
CA GLY A 282 1.85 16.98 -2.63
C GLY A 282 0.60 16.71 -1.79
N ASP A 283 0.49 17.33 -0.61
CA ASP A 283 -0.61 17.11 0.34
C ASP A 283 -1.84 18.02 0.12
N SER A 284 -1.84 18.75 -1.02
CA SER A 284 -2.91 19.63 -1.49
C SER A 284 -3.10 20.92 -0.67
N ASP A 285 -2.15 21.27 0.18
CA ASP A 285 -2.04 22.60 0.75
C ASP A 285 -0.66 23.25 0.50
N VAL A 286 -0.55 24.54 0.82
CA VAL A 286 0.72 25.30 0.68
C VAL A 286 1.06 25.90 2.04
N ASP A 287 1.91 25.22 2.80
CA ASP A 287 2.17 25.51 4.20
C ASP A 287 3.66 25.45 4.59
N GLY A 288 3.94 25.32 5.89
CA GLY A 288 5.31 25.27 6.41
C GLY A 288 6.08 24.00 6.04
N ARG A 289 5.42 22.89 5.71
CA ARG A 289 6.02 21.65 5.24
C ARG A 289 6.64 21.84 3.86
N ASP A 290 5.96 22.57 2.97
CA ASP A 290 6.49 22.89 1.64
C ASP A 290 7.69 23.83 1.71
N PHE A 291 7.60 24.83 2.59
CA PHE A 291 8.72 25.71 2.83
C PHE A 291 9.93 24.95 3.34
N LEU A 292 9.71 23.96 4.21
CA LEU A 292 10.77 23.10 4.70
C LEU A 292 11.35 22.21 3.57
N ALA A 293 10.52 21.73 2.64
CA ALA A 293 10.99 21.02 1.46
C ALA A 293 11.86 21.93 0.57
N TRP A 294 11.43 23.17 0.31
CA TRP A 294 12.23 24.18 -0.39
C TRP A 294 13.57 24.44 0.33
N GLN A 295 13.56 24.64 1.65
CA GLN A 295 14.79 24.84 2.43
C GLN A 295 15.77 23.66 2.32
N ARG A 296 15.25 22.43 2.30
CA ARG A 296 16.07 21.23 2.14
C ARG A 296 16.67 21.13 0.75
N GLN A 297 15.92 21.52 -0.28
CA GLN A 297 16.29 21.34 -1.68
C GLN A 297 17.03 22.52 -2.30
N LEU A 298 17.06 23.67 -1.61
CA LEU A 298 17.80 24.86 -2.00
C LEU A 298 19.24 24.51 -2.42
N ASP A 299 19.63 24.97 -3.62
CA ASP A 299 20.95 24.75 -4.22
C ASP A 299 21.34 23.27 -4.50
N GLN A 300 20.43 22.29 -4.36
CA GLN A 300 20.74 20.88 -4.70
C GLN A 300 20.85 20.61 -6.21
N GLY A 301 20.28 21.48 -7.06
CA GLY A 301 20.44 21.46 -8.52
C GLY A 301 21.58 22.33 -9.05
N GLY A 302 22.17 23.17 -8.21
CA GLY A 302 23.30 24.01 -8.56
C GLY A 302 24.61 23.23 -8.46
N LEU A 303 25.43 23.22 -9.53
CA LEU A 303 26.83 22.83 -9.41
C LEU A 303 27.42 23.55 -8.19
N SER A 304 27.85 22.80 -7.18
CA SER A 304 28.34 23.36 -5.93
C SER A 304 29.43 24.39 -6.22
N LEU A 305 29.11 25.67 -6.05
CA LEU A 305 30.13 26.68 -5.99
C LEU A 305 30.92 26.38 -4.70
N PRO A 306 32.26 26.30 -4.77
CA PRO A 306 33.05 26.10 -3.56
C PRO A 306 32.64 27.16 -2.55
N PRO A 307 32.52 26.80 -1.25
CA PRO A 307 32.08 27.75 -0.24
C PRO A 307 32.92 29.01 -0.39
N ASN A 308 32.27 30.15 -0.63
CA ASN A 308 32.93 31.44 -0.58
C ASN A 308 33.60 31.47 0.78
N THR A 309 34.93 31.40 0.79
CA THR A 309 35.71 31.49 2.02
C THR A 309 35.38 32.85 2.61
N VAL A 310 34.52 32.87 3.63
CA VAL A 310 34.34 34.04 4.47
C VAL A 310 35.74 34.36 4.98
N PRO A 311 36.34 35.51 4.64
CA PRO A 311 37.67 35.83 5.12
C PRO A 311 37.57 35.94 6.64
N GLU A 312 38.16 34.99 7.36
CA GLU A 312 38.27 35.12 8.81
C GLU A 312 39.01 36.43 9.12
N PRO A 313 38.53 37.25 10.08
CA PRO A 313 39.22 38.46 10.44
C PRO A 313 40.63 38.09 10.89
N ASN A 314 41.63 38.65 10.21
CA ASN A 314 43.04 38.37 10.48
C ASN A 314 43.30 38.46 12.00
N PRO A 315 43.72 37.38 12.68
CA PRO A 315 43.88 37.38 14.13
C PRO A 315 44.90 38.41 14.62
N LEU A 316 45.81 38.88 13.76
CA LEU A 316 46.70 40.01 14.05
C LEU A 316 45.94 41.34 14.16
N VAL A 317 44.86 41.54 13.42
CA VAL A 317 44.01 42.74 13.51
C VAL A 317 43.24 42.75 14.83
N LEU A 318 42.68 41.60 15.24
CA LEU A 318 42.03 41.45 16.55
C LEU A 318 43.02 41.61 17.71
N LEU A 319 44.24 41.11 17.57
CA LEU A 319 45.30 41.30 18.55
C LEU A 319 45.78 42.76 18.64
N CYS A 320 45.92 43.46 17.51
CA CYS A 320 46.30 44.87 17.49
C CYS A 320 45.21 45.77 18.10
N VAL A 321 43.93 45.50 17.83
CA VAL A 321 42.81 46.27 18.40
C VAL A 321 42.70 46.05 19.92
N SER A 322 42.89 44.82 20.39
CA SER A 322 42.87 44.51 21.83
C SER A 322 44.07 45.12 22.57
N LEU A 323 45.27 45.14 21.98
CA LEU A 323 46.44 45.79 22.56
C LEU A 323 46.31 47.33 22.61
N LEU A 324 45.70 47.96 21.61
CA LEU A 324 45.41 49.39 21.61
C LEU A 324 44.38 49.78 22.68
N ALA A 325 43.39 48.92 22.96
CA ALA A 325 42.40 49.13 24.00
C ALA A 325 42.95 48.96 25.43
N MET A 326 44.11 48.31 25.60
CA MET A 326 44.77 48.12 26.90
C MET A 326 45.78 49.22 27.27
N LEU A 327 45.99 50.22 26.39
CA LEU A 327 46.83 51.36 26.74
C LEU A 327 46.13 52.21 27.82
N PRO A 328 46.75 52.46 28.98
CA PRO A 328 46.13 53.25 30.03
C PRO A 328 45.93 54.68 29.54
N MET A 329 44.67 55.15 29.53
CA MET A 329 44.37 56.56 29.29
C MET A 329 45.14 57.39 30.32
N ARG A 330 46.14 58.14 29.83
CA ARG A 330 46.87 59.09 30.67
C ARG A 330 45.88 60.13 31.18
N HIS A 331 45.62 60.07 32.48
CA HIS A 331 44.84 61.06 33.20
C HIS A 331 45.62 62.39 33.17
N PHE A 332 45.15 63.36 32.40
CA PHE A 332 45.68 64.72 32.45
C PHE A 332 45.19 65.38 33.74
N PRO A 333 46.08 65.85 34.63
CA PRO A 333 45.66 66.60 35.81
C PRO A 333 45.04 67.92 35.36
N GLY A 334 43.77 68.15 35.72
CA GLY A 334 43.13 69.45 35.56
C GLY A 334 43.75 70.46 36.52
N ASP A 335 44.25 71.57 35.96
CA ASP A 335 44.64 72.75 36.71
C ASP A 335 43.44 73.26 37.54
N LYS A 336 43.65 73.39 38.85
CA LYS A 336 42.75 74.10 39.75
C LYS A 336 43.26 75.53 39.90
N GLY A 337 42.47 76.49 39.43
CA GLY A 337 42.44 77.85 39.98
C GLY A 337 41.58 77.91 41.23
#